data_AF-A0A8T3ZBL2-F1
#
_entry.id   AF-A0A8T3ZBL2-F1
#
_cell.length_a   1.000
_cell.length_b   1.000
_cell.length_c   1.000
_cell.angle_alpha   90.00
_cell.angle_beta   90.00
_cell.angle_gamma   90.00
#
_symmetry.space_group_name_H-M   'P 1'
#
loop_
_entity.id
_entity.type
_entity.pdbx_description
1 polymer ?
#
loop_
_entity_poly.entity_id
_entity_poly.type
_entity_poly.pdbx_seq_one_letter_code
_entity_poly.pdbx_strand_id
1 'polypeptide(L)'
;NIILFIAVFLLFIIVVRKLVSAVITVVCVLGASALFPFILRTVFGIPVPLTISNLISFVVLGLVIYGVYVLISIVYTILTAAEVVAKIAAFPLKLLGRKKKEQ
;
A
#
# COMPACT_ATOMS: atom_id res chain seq x y z
N ASN A 1 2.69 33.79 -15.40
CA ASN A 1 2.46 32.62 -16.29
C ASN A 1 3.55 31.55 -16.20
N ILE A 2 4.84 31.84 -16.41
CA ILE A 2 5.92 30.82 -16.34
C ILE A 2 5.96 30.06 -15.00
N ILE A 3 5.82 30.77 -13.87
CA ILE A 3 5.90 30.15 -12.52
C ILE A 3 4.78 29.14 -12.28
N LEU A 4 3.57 29.43 -12.77
CA LEU A 4 2.40 28.56 -12.62
C LEU A 4 2.56 27.30 -13.48
N PHE A 5 3.16 27.44 -14.66
CA PHE A 5 3.50 26.32 -15.55
C PHE A 5 4.56 25.40 -14.91
N ILE A 6 5.59 25.97 -14.29
CA ILE A 6 6.62 25.22 -13.55
C ILE A 6 6.01 24.45 -12.37
N ALA A 7 5.10 25.07 -11.61
CA ALA A 7 4.43 24.43 -10.49
C ALA A 7 3.56 23.24 -10.93
N VAL A 8 2.79 23.38 -12.01
CA VAL A 8 1.97 22.30 -12.58
C VAL A 8 2.86 21.17 -13.12
N PHE A 9 3.97 21.51 -13.77
CA PHE A 9 4.92 20.53 -14.29
C PHE A 9 5.61 19.74 -13.18
N LEU A 10 6.02 20.39 -12.09
CA LEU A 10 6.55 19.73 -10.89
C LEU A 10 5.53 18.79 -10.25
N LEU A 11 4.28 19.23 -10.12
CA LEU A 11 3.19 18.40 -9.60
C LEU A 11 3.00 17.15 -10.48
N PHE A 12 3.01 17.32 -11.80
CA PHE A 12 2.91 16.23 -12.76
C PHE A 12 4.05 15.21 -12.60
N ILE A 13 5.30 15.65 -12.49
CA ILE A 13 6.46 14.77 -12.27
C ILE A 13 6.28 13.95 -10.99
N ILE A 14 5.82 14.57 -9.91
CA ILE A 14 5.59 13.89 -8.63
C ILE A 14 4.52 12.81 -8.77
N VAL A 15 3.42 13.12 -9.45
CA VAL A 15 2.33 12.17 -9.71
C VAL A 15 2.81 11.00 -10.57
N VAL A 16 3.50 11.28 -11.68
CA VAL A 16 4.03 10.26 -12.58
C VAL A 16 5.02 9.35 -11.87
N ARG A 17 5.92 9.90 -11.04
CA ARG A 17 6.87 9.09 -10.27
C ARG A 17 6.18 8.09 -9.35
N LYS A 18 5.11 8.52 -8.66
CA LYS A 18 4.29 7.62 -7.83
C LYS A 18 3.57 6.58 -8.69
N LEU A 19 3.02 6.99 -9.83
CA LEU A 19 2.33 6.09 -10.74
C LEU A 19 3.25 4.99 -11.29
N VAL A 20 4.46 5.35 -11.73
CA VAL A 20 5.46 4.40 -12.23
C VAL A 20 5.83 3.38 -11.15
N SER A 21 6.06 3.84 -9.91
CA SER A 21 6.33 2.92 -8.80
C SER A 21 5.16 1.96 -8.56
N ALA A 22 3.92 2.45 -8.61
CA ALA A 22 2.74 1.60 -8.45
C ALA A 22 2.62 0.58 -9.59
N VAL A 23 2.87 0.98 -10.84
CA VAL A 23 2.85 0.08 -12.00
C VAL A 23 3.89 -1.02 -11.87
N ILE A 24 5.13 -0.70 -11.47
CA ILE A 24 6.18 -1.70 -11.26
C ILE A 24 5.75 -2.72 -10.20
N THR A 25 5.19 -2.26 -9.07
CA THR A 25 4.68 -3.16 -8.03
C THR A 25 3.59 -4.09 -8.56
N VAL A 26 2.63 -3.56 -9.33
CA VAL A 26 1.57 -4.38 -9.94
C VAL A 26 2.16 -5.42 -10.90
N VAL A 27 3.10 -5.02 -11.75
CA VAL A 27 3.79 -5.95 -12.67
C VAL A 27 4.52 -7.05 -11.90
N CYS A 28 5.21 -6.71 -10.80
CA CYS A 28 5.85 -7.70 -9.93
C CYS A 28 4.85 -8.65 -9.28
N VAL A 29 3.69 -8.15 -8.81
CA VAL A 29 2.63 -8.99 -8.25
C VAL A 29 2.09 -9.94 -9.31
N LEU A 30 1.76 -9.45 -10.50
CA LEU A 30 1.28 -10.28 -11.62
C LEU A 30 2.28 -11.38 -11.97
N GLY A 31 3.57 -11.03 -12.07
CA GLY A 31 4.64 -11.99 -12.34
C GLY A 31 4.78 -13.04 -11.23
N ALA A 32 4.79 -12.62 -9.96
CA ALA A 32 4.86 -13.52 -8.81
C ALA A 32 3.65 -14.46 -8.74
N SER A 33 2.44 -13.96 -9.02
CA SER A 33 1.21 -14.75 -9.03
C SER A 33 1.16 -15.75 -10.18
N ALA A 34 1.70 -15.41 -11.35
CA ALA A 34 1.82 -16.36 -12.46
C ALA A 34 2.86 -17.46 -12.19
N LEU A 35 3.92 -17.15 -11.43
CA LEU A 35 4.94 -18.12 -11.01
C LEU A 35 4.47 -19.03 -9.87
N PHE A 36 3.48 -18.60 -9.08
CA PHE A 36 2.96 -19.35 -7.94
C PHE A 36 2.51 -20.79 -8.26
N PRO A 37 1.68 -21.06 -9.29
CA PRO A 37 1.29 -22.44 -9.63
C PRO A 37 2.47 -23.31 -10.09
N PHE A 38 3.53 -22.73 -10.66
CA PHE A 38 4.76 -23.46 -10.96
C PHE A 38 5.45 -23.91 -9.68
N ILE A 39 5.59 -23.02 -8.70
CA ILE A 39 6.20 -23.31 -7.40
C ILE A 39 5.40 -24.39 -6.65
N LEU A 40 4.07 -24.31 -6.65
CA LEU A 40 3.20 -25.33 -6.04
C LEU A 40 3.40 -26.71 -6.65
N ARG A 41 3.62 -26.77 -7.96
CA ARG A 41 3.87 -28.04 -8.66
C ARG A 41 5.27 -28.58 -8.42
N THR A 42 6.30 -27.74 -8.52
CA THR A 42 7.71 -28.20 -8.45
C THR A 42 8.22 -28.39 -7.04
N VAL A 43 7.82 -27.53 -6.10
CA VAL A 43 8.32 -27.54 -4.71
C VAL A 43 7.40 -28.34 -3.80
N PHE A 44 6.08 -28.15 -3.93
CA PHE A 44 5.10 -28.79 -3.04
C PHE A 44 4.49 -30.07 -3.62
N GLY A 45 4.79 -30.41 -4.88
CA GLY A 45 4.27 -31.61 -5.54
C GLY A 45 2.76 -31.59 -5.75
N ILE A 46 2.10 -30.44 -5.60
CA ILE A 46 0.65 -30.34 -5.75
C ILE A 46 0.32 -30.35 -7.25
N PRO A 47 -0.52 -31.30 -7.73
CA PRO A 47 -0.85 -31.41 -9.15
C PRO A 47 -1.84 -30.32 -9.57
N VAL A 48 -1.35 -29.08 -9.65
CA VAL A 48 -2.13 -27.94 -10.16
C VAL A 48 -2.05 -27.96 -11.69
N PRO A 49 -3.20 -27.96 -12.40
CA PRO A 49 -3.21 -27.89 -13.85
C PRO A 49 -2.64 -26.53 -14.31
N LEU A 50 -1.58 -26.53 -15.12
CA LEU A 50 -0.96 -25.32 -15.69
C LEU A 50 -1.70 -24.82 -16.94
N THR A 51 -3.03 -24.93 -16.94
CA THR A 51 -3.85 -24.39 -18.03
C THR A 51 -3.89 -22.87 -17.96
N ILE A 52 -4.06 -22.21 -19.10
CA ILE A 52 -4.15 -20.75 -19.20
C ILE A 52 -5.24 -20.19 -18.27
N SER A 53 -6.38 -20.90 -18.16
CA SER A 53 -7.49 -20.52 -17.27
C SER A 53 -7.09 -20.48 -15.79
N ASN A 54 -6.30 -21.46 -15.34
CA ASN A 54 -5.83 -21.51 -13.95
C ASN A 54 -4.77 -20.44 -13.68
N LEU A 55 -3.84 -20.21 -14.61
CA LEU A 55 -2.85 -19.13 -14.51
C LEU A 55 -3.54 -17.77 -14.35
N ILE A 56 -4.56 -17.50 -15.18
CA ILE A 56 -5.37 -16.27 -15.06
C ILE A 56 -6.06 -16.20 -13.70
N SER A 57 -6.62 -17.32 -13.21
CA SER A 57 -7.27 -17.38 -11.91
C SER A 57 -6.32 -17.03 -10.76
N PHE A 58 -5.09 -17.53 -10.78
CA PHE A 58 -4.05 -17.17 -9.80
C PHE A 58 -3.61 -15.71 -9.90
N VAL A 59 -3.49 -15.19 -11.12
CA VAL A 59 -3.18 -13.77 -11.37
C VAL A 59 -4.29 -12.87 -10.82
N VAL A 60 -5.55 -13.19 -11.06
CA VAL A 60 -6.70 -12.47 -10.51
C VAL A 60 -6.70 -12.55 -8.98
N LEU A 61 -6.42 -13.73 -8.41
CA LEU A 61 -6.30 -13.91 -6.97
C LEU A 61 -5.22 -13.01 -6.37
N GLY A 62 -4.05 -12.94 -7.02
CA GLY A 62 -2.95 -12.05 -6.65
C GLY A 62 -3.34 -10.58 -6.67
N LEU A 63 -4.08 -10.17 -7.71
CA LEU A 63 -4.60 -8.80 -7.82
C LEU A 63 -5.59 -8.48 -6.70
N VAL A 64 -6.49 -9.41 -6.37
CA VAL A 64 -7.45 -9.25 -5.27
C VAL A 64 -6.74 -9.10 -3.93
N ILE A 65 -5.75 -9.95 -3.65
CA ILE A 65 -4.94 -9.86 -2.42
C ILE A 65 -4.20 -8.52 -2.35
N TYR A 66 -3.61 -8.08 -3.46
CA TYR A 66 -2.97 -6.77 -3.53
C TYR A 66 -3.97 -5.63 -3.29
N GLY A 67 -5.19 -5.71 -3.84
CA GLY A 67 -6.27 -4.77 -3.57
C GLY A 67 -6.62 -4.69 -2.08
N VAL A 68 -6.75 -5.84 -1.41
CA VAL A 68 -6.99 -5.91 0.04
C VAL A 68 -5.84 -5.29 0.83
N TYR A 69 -4.59 -5.56 0.44
CA TYR A 69 -3.41 -4.96 1.06
C TYR A 69 -3.43 -3.42 0.98
N VAL A 70 -3.74 -2.87 -0.20
CA VAL A 70 -3.85 -1.41 -0.38
C VAL A 70 -4.95 -0.85 0.52
N LEU A 71 -6.09 -1.52 0.60
CA LEU A 71 -7.23 -1.11 1.44
C LEU A 71 -6.85 -1.08 2.93
N ILE A 72 -6.16 -2.10 3.42
CA ILE A 72 -5.64 -2.16 4.80
C ILE A 72 -4.62 -1.04 5.04
N SER A 73 -3.72 -0.80 4.08
CA SER A 73 -2.72 0.27 4.18
C SER A 73 -3.36 1.66 4.31
N ILE A 74 -4.43 1.92 3.56
CA ILE A 74 -5.20 3.17 3.66
C ILE A 74 -5.82 3.30 5.05
N VAL A 75 -6.49 2.25 5.53
CA VAL A 75 -7.11 2.24 6.88
C VAL A 75 -6.06 2.51 7.96
N TYR A 76 -4.90 1.84 7.89
CA TYR A 76 -3.79 2.07 8.81
C TYR A 76 -3.29 3.51 8.77
N THR A 77 -3.13 4.08 7.57
CA THR A 77 -2.67 5.47 7.40
C THR A 77 -3.64 6.44 8.07
N ILE A 78 -4.95 6.23 7.91
CA ILE A 78 -5.99 7.04 8.56
C ILE A 78 -5.92 6.87 10.09
N LEU A 79 -5.75 5.65 10.59
CA LEU A 79 -5.64 5.37 12.02
C LEU A 79 -4.41 6.03 12.64
N THR A 80 -3.25 5.93 11.98
CA THR A 80 -2.01 6.57 12.44
C THR A 80 -2.12 8.09 12.39
N ALA A 81 -2.75 8.67 11.36
CA ALA A 81 -3.03 10.09 11.31
C ALA A 81 -3.93 10.53 12.47
N ALA A 82 -4.98 9.76 12.77
CA ALA A 82 -5.85 10.02 13.91
C ALA A 82 -5.10 9.91 15.25
N GLU A 83 -4.17 8.95 15.40
CA GLU A 83 -3.33 8.83 16.59
C GLU A 83 -2.39 10.03 16.76
N VAL A 84 -1.79 10.53 15.68
CA VAL A 84 -0.94 11.73 15.70
C VAL A 84 -1.75 12.95 16.12
N VAL A 85 -2.95 13.13 15.56
CA VAL A 85 -3.86 14.22 15.95
C VAL A 85 -4.29 14.09 17.41
N ALA A 86 -4.61 12.88 17.87
CA ALA A 86 -4.96 12.61 19.27
C ALA A 86 -3.79 12.87 20.23
N LYS A 87 -2.55 12.51 19.85
CA LYS A 87 -1.35 12.83 20.64
C LYS A 87 -1.09 14.32 20.75
N ILE A 88 -1.29 15.07 19.66
CA ILE A 88 -1.16 16.53 19.66
C ILE A 88 -2.25 17.17 20.53
N ALA A 89 -3.49 16.69 20.43
CA ALA A 89 -4.61 17.19 21.24
C ALA A 89 -4.51 16.80 22.74
N ALA A 90 -3.92 15.65 23.07
CA ALA A 90 -3.70 15.21 24.45
C ALA A 90 -2.46 15.85 25.12
N PHE A 91 -1.55 16.44 24.34
CA PHE A 91 -0.35 17.11 24.81
C PHE A 91 -0.63 18.24 25.84
N PRO A 92 -1.60 19.16 25.64
CA PRO A 92 -1.93 20.17 26.65
C PRO A 92 -2.50 19.57 27.96
N LEU A 93 -3.24 18.46 27.89
CA LEU A 93 -3.80 17.80 29.09
C LEU A 93 -2.74 17.13 29.96
N LYS A 94 -1.69 16.57 29.34
CA LYS A 94 -0.59 15.91 30.07
C LYS A 94 0.32 16.90 30.80
N LEU A 95 0.43 18.14 30.29
CA LEU A 95 1.10 19.28 30.95
C LEU A 95 0.29 19.82 32.14
N LEU A 96 -1.04 19.92 32.01
CA LEU A 96 -1.93 20.34 33.10
C LEU A 96 -2.01 19.32 34.24
N GLY A 97 -2.02 18.02 33.94
CA GLY A 97 -2.03 16.95 34.94
C GLY A 97 -0.74 16.85 35.76
N ARG A 98 0.39 17.32 35.21
CA ARG A 98 1.69 17.34 35.90
C ARG A 98 1.79 18.47 36.93
N LYS A 99 1.27 19.66 36.61
CA LYS A 99 1.23 20.79 37.56
C LYS A 99 0.34 20.52 38.79
N LYS A 100 -0.71 19.69 38.65
CA LYS A 100 -1.62 19.38 39.77
C LYS A 100 -1.07 18.33 40.75
N LYS A 101 0.06 17.69 40.45
CA LYS A 101 0.74 16.75 41.36
C LYS A 101 1.88 17.39 42.17
N GLU A 102 2.24 18.64 41.88
CA GLU A 102 3.29 19.39 42.57
C GLU A 102 2.75 20.49 43.50
N GLN A 103 1.43 20.53 43.74
CA GLN A 103 0.79 21.31 44.81
C GLN A 103 0.11 20.37 45.79
#